data_AF-A0A3D1AAW5-F1
#
_entry.id   AF-A0A3D1AAW5-F1
#
_cell.length_a   1.000
_cell.length_b   1.000
_cell.length_c   1.000
_cell.angle_alpha   90.00
_cell.angle_beta   90.00
_cell.angle_gamma   90.00
#
_symmetry.space_group_name_H-M   'P 1'
#
loop_
_entity.id
_entity.type
_entity.pdbx_description
1 polymer ?
#
loop_
_entity_poly.entity_id
_entity_poly.type
_entity_poly.pdbx_seq_one_letter_code
_entity_poly.pdbx_strand_id
1 'polypeptide(L)'
;MRTEIQFIDQELTSWGGVSILKKMIDQSGFSSYLESLPLPEQDSNRGYPPVQLFLQFMSAVWCGAERYAHLDITCLDNSIQCLYGWDKMPEHKAFERYFRKFDIPHLPYGFWKSVPLVFQQHEV
;
A
#
# COMPACT_ATOMS: atom_id res chain seq x y z
N MET A 1 39.99 15.99 6.09
CA MET A 1 39.26 14.75 5.75
C MET A 1 38.93 14.81 4.27
N ARG A 2 39.45 13.90 3.45
CA ARG A 2 39.22 13.88 2.00
C ARG A 2 38.09 12.88 1.72
N THR A 3 36.95 13.36 1.25
CA THR A 3 35.80 12.51 0.95
C THR A 3 35.95 11.99 -0.48
N GLU A 4 36.01 10.68 -0.64
CA GLU A 4 35.98 10.04 -1.97
C GLU A 4 34.52 9.77 -2.35
N ILE A 5 34.10 10.31 -3.49
CA ILE A 5 32.75 10.12 -4.03
C ILE A 5 32.84 9.02 -5.08
N GLN A 6 32.07 7.95 -4.89
CA GLN A 6 31.91 6.87 -5.85
C GLN A 6 30.49 6.91 -6.42
N PHE A 7 30.37 6.58 -7.70
CA PHE A 7 29.10 6.51 -8.41
C PHE A 7 28.78 5.05 -8.73
N ILE A 8 27.49 4.72 -8.64
CA ILE A 8 26.95 3.41 -9.00
C ILE A 8 25.86 3.65 -10.04
N ASP A 9 25.83 2.82 -11.08
CA ASP A 9 24.82 2.90 -12.16
C ASP A 9 23.48 2.27 -11.77
N GLN A 10 23.44 1.54 -10.65
CA GLN A 10 22.22 0.99 -10.07
C GLN A 10 21.42 2.10 -9.40
N GLU A 11 20.10 2.11 -9.58
CA GLU A 11 19.22 3.03 -8.87
C GLU A 11 19.36 2.82 -7.34
N LEU A 12 20.05 3.76 -6.69
CA LEU A 12 20.08 3.89 -5.24
C LEU A 12 18.79 4.58 -4.81
N THR A 13 17.76 3.79 -4.57
CA THR A 13 16.51 4.31 -4.01
C THR A 13 16.68 4.42 -2.50
N SER A 14 16.18 5.50 -1.90
CA SER A 14 16.19 5.69 -0.44
C SER A 14 15.34 4.65 0.31
N TRP A 15 14.62 3.80 -0.42
CA TRP A 15 13.62 2.87 0.07
C TRP A 15 14.17 1.46 0.39
N GLY A 16 15.42 1.35 0.84
CA GLY A 16 15.98 0.10 1.33
C GLY A 16 15.09 -0.59 2.39
N GLY A 17 14.39 0.20 3.22
CA GLY A 17 13.42 -0.30 4.19
C GLY A 17 12.20 -1.01 3.58
N VAL A 18 11.74 -0.61 2.40
CA VAL A 18 10.60 -1.26 1.71
C VAL A 18 11.01 -2.62 1.15
N SER A 19 12.28 -2.78 0.76
CA SER A 19 12.81 -4.10 0.34
C SER A 19 12.81 -5.12 1.49
N ILE A 20 12.99 -4.65 2.74
CA ILE A 20 12.89 -5.50 3.94
C ILE A 20 11.44 -5.90 4.18
N LEU A 21 10.50 -4.95 4.07
CA LEU A 21 9.07 -5.24 4.15
C LEU A 21 8.66 -6.30 3.11
N LYS A 22 9.08 -6.12 1.85
CA LYS A 22 8.79 -7.09 0.77
C LYS A 22 9.28 -8.49 1.12
N LYS A 23 10.54 -8.61 1.56
CA LYS A 23 11.11 -9.90 1.98
C LYS A 23 10.32 -10.54 3.13
N MET A 24 9.91 -9.74 4.12
CA MET A 24 9.10 -10.22 5.24
C MET A 24 7.74 -10.74 4.75
N ILE A 25 7.06 -9.99 3.88
CA ILE A 25 5.78 -10.38 3.28
C ILE A 25 5.93 -11.71 2.52
N ASP A 26 6.95 -11.81 1.67
CA ASP A 26 7.22 -13.02 0.87
C ASP A 26 7.47 -14.24 1.75
N GLN A 27 8.30 -14.09 2.80
CA GLN A 27 8.64 -15.18 3.72
C GLN A 27 7.47 -15.61 4.60
N SER A 28 6.57 -14.69 4.93
CA SER A 28 5.40 -14.97 5.78
C SER A 28 4.29 -15.75 5.06
N GLY A 29 4.36 -15.88 3.72
CA GLY A 29 3.28 -16.48 2.94
C GLY A 29 2.01 -15.63 2.88
N PHE A 30 2.11 -14.34 3.23
CA PHE A 30 0.97 -13.43 3.34
C PHE A 30 0.19 -13.29 2.03
N SER A 31 0.89 -13.16 0.90
CA SER A 31 0.27 -13.05 -0.42
C SER A 31 -0.56 -14.31 -0.76
N SER A 32 0.01 -15.49 -0.54
CA SER A 32 -0.69 -16.76 -0.78
C SER A 32 -1.88 -16.94 0.17
N TYR A 33 -1.77 -16.47 1.40
CA TYR A 33 -2.89 -16.47 2.33
C TYR A 33 -4.01 -15.54 1.85
N LEU A 34 -3.69 -14.33 1.37
CA LEU A 34 -4.69 -13.42 0.81
C LEU A 34 -5.43 -14.02 -0.39
N GLU A 35 -4.73 -14.74 -1.26
CA GLU A 35 -5.34 -15.44 -2.41
C GLU A 35 -6.32 -16.53 -1.97
N SER A 36 -6.11 -17.14 -0.79
CA SER A 36 -7.00 -18.17 -0.25
C SER A 36 -8.30 -17.63 0.35
N LEU A 37 -8.38 -16.32 0.61
CA LEU A 37 -9.54 -15.70 1.24
C LEU A 37 -10.63 -15.37 0.21
N PRO A 38 -11.92 -15.39 0.60
CA PRO A 38 -13.02 -14.99 -0.25
C PRO A 38 -13.09 -13.45 -0.36
N LEU A 39 -12.09 -12.86 -1.03
CA LEU A 39 -11.99 -11.41 -1.20
C LEU A 39 -13.02 -10.89 -2.23
N PRO A 40 -13.62 -9.71 -2.02
CA PRO A 40 -14.56 -9.13 -2.97
C PRO A 40 -13.92 -8.91 -4.35
N GLU A 41 -14.54 -9.44 -5.39
CA GLU A 41 -14.03 -9.30 -6.75
C GLU A 41 -14.14 -7.85 -7.26
N GLN A 42 -13.29 -7.49 -8.22
CA GLN A 42 -13.29 -6.17 -8.86
C GLN A 42 -14.05 -6.19 -10.18
N ASP A 43 -15.26 -5.64 -10.21
CA ASP A 43 -16.05 -5.52 -11.45
C ASP A 43 -15.74 -4.25 -12.27
N SER A 44 -14.69 -3.50 -11.93
CA SER A 44 -14.35 -2.25 -12.62
C SER A 44 -13.38 -2.49 -13.78
N ASN A 45 -13.62 -1.84 -14.92
CA ASN A 45 -12.66 -1.77 -16.04
C ASN A 45 -11.28 -1.21 -15.65
N ARG A 46 -11.17 -0.54 -14.49
CA ARG A 46 -9.90 -0.06 -13.89
C ARG A 46 -9.67 -0.69 -12.52
N GLY A 47 -10.12 -1.94 -12.35
CA GLY A 47 -9.91 -2.73 -11.15
C GLY A 47 -8.47 -3.22 -11.03
N TYR A 48 -8.01 -3.37 -9.79
CA TYR A 48 -6.70 -3.94 -9.47
C TYR A 48 -6.89 -5.23 -8.69
N PRO A 49 -6.01 -6.24 -8.85
CA PRO A 49 -6.07 -7.45 -8.05
C PRO A 49 -6.17 -7.13 -6.54
N PRO A 50 -7.10 -7.76 -5.81
CA PRO A 50 -7.23 -7.60 -4.36
C PRO A 50 -5.91 -7.68 -3.60
N VAL A 51 -5.06 -8.66 -3.95
CA VAL A 51 -3.75 -8.87 -3.34
C VAL A 51 -2.84 -7.66 -3.56
N GLN A 52 -2.81 -7.10 -4.77
CA GLN A 52 -2.03 -5.90 -5.08
C GLN A 52 -2.50 -4.71 -4.22
N LEU A 53 -3.82 -4.52 -4.06
CA LEU A 53 -4.37 -3.45 -3.23
C LEU A 53 -3.91 -3.59 -1.78
N PHE A 54 -3.93 -4.79 -1.19
CA PHE A 54 -3.44 -4.98 0.17
C PHE A 54 -1.94 -4.73 0.31
N LEU A 55 -1.12 -5.28 -0.59
CA LEU A 55 0.33 -5.14 -0.53
C LEU A 55 0.79 -3.69 -0.72
N GLN A 56 0.18 -2.97 -1.66
CA GLN A 56 0.48 -1.55 -1.86
C GLN A 56 0.03 -0.72 -0.66
N PHE A 57 -1.13 -1.02 -0.09
CA PHE A 57 -1.60 -0.33 1.10
C PHE A 57 -0.65 -0.52 2.28
N MET A 58 -0.20 -1.75 2.54
CA MET A 58 0.81 -2.03 3.57
C MET A 58 2.13 -1.30 3.31
N SER A 59 2.58 -1.28 2.06
CA SER A 59 3.80 -0.57 1.67
C SER A 59 3.67 0.93 1.93
N ALA A 60 2.54 1.53 1.56
CA ALA A 60 2.29 2.94 1.82
C ALA A 60 2.26 3.25 3.32
N VAL A 61 1.57 2.44 4.14
CA VAL A 61 1.54 2.58 5.61
C VAL A 61 2.95 2.48 6.19
N TRP A 62 3.75 1.53 5.73
CA TRP A 62 5.15 1.39 6.12
C TRP A 62 5.99 2.61 5.76
N CYS A 63 5.70 3.24 4.62
CA CYS A 63 6.30 4.49 4.19
C CYS A 63 5.73 5.73 4.93
N GLY A 64 4.85 5.56 5.92
CA GLY A 64 4.27 6.66 6.70
C GLY A 64 3.02 7.28 6.08
N ALA A 65 2.31 6.58 5.20
CA ALA A 65 1.02 7.04 4.69
C ALA A 65 -0.02 7.05 5.82
N GLU A 66 -0.45 8.25 6.20
CA GLU A 66 -1.57 8.43 7.11
C GLU A 66 -2.89 8.53 6.35
N ARG A 67 -2.99 9.34 5.30
CA ARG A 67 -4.25 9.56 4.58
C ARG A 67 -4.32 8.80 3.26
N TYR A 68 -5.53 8.50 2.77
CA TYR A 68 -5.73 7.92 1.44
C TYR A 68 -5.05 8.74 0.34
N ALA A 69 -5.08 10.07 0.42
CA ALA A 69 -4.38 10.94 -0.54
C ALA A 69 -2.86 10.68 -0.62
N HIS A 70 -2.22 10.15 0.43
CA HIS A 70 -0.80 9.80 0.38
C HIS A 70 -0.52 8.59 -0.54
N LEU A 71 -1.54 7.77 -0.82
CA LEU A 71 -1.41 6.64 -1.76
C LEU A 71 -1.13 7.12 -3.19
N ASP A 72 -1.55 8.33 -3.55
CA ASP A 72 -1.23 8.91 -4.86
C ASP A 72 0.26 9.25 -4.97
N ILE A 73 0.89 9.63 -3.87
CA ILE A 73 2.34 9.86 -3.81
C ILE A 73 3.08 8.54 -3.96
N THR A 74 2.64 7.49 -3.23
CA THR A 74 3.23 6.14 -3.34
C THR A 74 3.01 5.51 -4.72
N CYS A 75 1.89 5.82 -5.38
CA CYS A 75 1.56 5.34 -6.72
C CYS A 75 2.53 5.84 -7.80
N LEU A 76 3.16 6.99 -7.59
CA LEU A 76 4.13 7.58 -8.51
C LEU A 76 5.57 7.06 -8.28
N ASP A 77 5.77 6.21 -7.28
CA ASP A 77 7.09 5.68 -6.95
C ASP A 77 7.44 4.44 -7.78
N ASN A 78 8.22 4.66 -8.84
CA ASN A 78 8.71 3.59 -9.71
C ASN A 78 9.53 2.53 -8.96
N SER A 79 10.18 2.88 -7.85
CA SER A 79 10.99 1.93 -7.07
C SER A 79 10.11 0.85 -6.45
N ILE A 80 8.98 1.26 -5.88
CA ILE A 80 8.00 0.35 -5.27
C ILE A 80 7.34 -0.48 -6.36
N GLN A 81 6.98 0.16 -7.48
CA GLN A 81 6.43 -0.53 -8.64
C GLN A 81 7.35 -1.66 -9.14
N CYS A 82 8.63 -1.36 -9.37
CA CYS A 82 9.64 -2.32 -9.80
C CYS A 82 9.90 -3.41 -8.75
N LEU A 83 9.91 -3.04 -7.46
CA LEU A 83 10.12 -3.99 -6.35
C LEU A 83 9.05 -5.07 -6.29
N TYR A 84 7.80 -4.72 -6.59
CA TYR A 84 6.68 -5.66 -6.61
C TYR A 84 6.41 -6.26 -8.00
N GLY A 85 7.01 -5.73 -9.06
CA GLY A 85 6.82 -6.19 -10.44
C GLY A 85 5.42 -5.86 -10.99
N TRP A 86 4.85 -4.71 -10.63
CA TRP A 86 3.52 -4.30 -11.07
C TRP A 86 3.55 -3.45 -12.34
N ASP A 87 2.64 -3.70 -13.28
CA ASP A 87 2.52 -2.88 -14.50
C ASP A 87 2.03 -1.46 -14.22
N LYS A 88 1.15 -1.30 -13.23
CA LYS A 88 0.59 -0.02 -12.78
C LYS A 88 0.26 -0.09 -11.31
N MET A 89 0.38 1.03 -10.62
CA MET A 89 -0.04 1.17 -9.22
C MET A 89 -1.45 1.78 -9.12
N PRO A 90 -2.31 1.31 -8.21
CA PRO A 90 -3.56 1.98 -7.87
C PRO A 90 -3.36 3.36 -7.23
N GLU A 91 -4.23 4.29 -7.61
CA GLU A 91 -4.46 5.59 -6.94
C GLU A 91 -5.41 5.42 -5.75
N HIS A 92 -5.50 6.42 -4.87
CA HIS A 92 -6.32 6.40 -3.65
C HIS A 92 -7.79 5.99 -3.89
N LYS A 93 -8.40 6.42 -5.00
CA LYS A 93 -9.80 6.07 -5.34
C LYS A 93 -10.00 4.58 -5.58
N ALA A 94 -8.99 3.84 -6.02
CA ALA A 94 -9.09 2.39 -6.16
C ALA A 94 -9.24 1.71 -4.79
N PHE A 95 -8.48 2.17 -3.80
CA PHE A 95 -8.58 1.69 -2.42
C PHE A 95 -9.91 2.05 -1.77
N GLU A 96 -10.36 3.30 -1.90
CA GLU A 96 -11.67 3.73 -1.36
C GLU A 96 -12.82 2.88 -1.91
N ARG A 97 -12.84 2.65 -3.24
CA ARG A 97 -13.86 1.81 -3.87
C ARG A 97 -13.80 0.37 -3.40
N TYR A 98 -12.59 -0.17 -3.23
CA TYR A 98 -12.42 -1.55 -2.81
C TYR A 98 -12.79 -1.76 -1.34
N PHE A 99 -12.25 -0.95 -0.43
CA PHE A 99 -12.51 -1.10 1.00
C PHE A 99 -13.97 -0.83 1.38
N ARG A 100 -14.70 -0.04 0.58
CA ARG A 100 -16.15 0.13 0.75
C ARG A 100 -16.96 -1.15 0.53
N LYS A 101 -16.42 -2.16 -0.14
CA LYS A 101 -17.09 -3.47 -0.33
C LYS A 101 -17.08 -4.34 0.92
N PHE A 102 -16.22 -4.03 1.89
CA PHE A 102 -16.19 -4.74 3.15
C PHE A 102 -17.25 -4.13 4.07
N ASP A 103 -18.25 -4.92 4.44
CA ASP A 103 -19.16 -4.55 5.52
C ASP A 103 -18.35 -4.51 6.83
N ILE A 104 -18.38 -3.36 7.50
CA ILE A 104 -18.03 -3.31 8.92
C ILE A 104 -19.33 -3.64 9.66
N PRO A 105 -19.53 -4.88 10.15
CA PRO A 105 -20.68 -5.15 11.00
C PRO A 105 -20.52 -4.28 12.25
N HIS A 106 -21.35 -3.24 12.35
CA HIS A 106 -21.67 -2.44 13.54
C HIS A 106 -20.58 -2.47 14.65
N LEU A 107 -19.44 -1.83 14.43
CA LEU A 107 -18.57 -1.51 15.56
C LEU A 107 -19.35 -0.56 16.48
N PRO A 108 -19.45 -0.83 17.79
CA PRO A 108 -20.19 0.03 18.71
C PRO A 108 -19.68 1.46 18.57
N TYR A 109 -20.63 2.38 18.39
CA TYR A 109 -20.43 3.80 18.16
C TYR A 109 -19.42 4.36 19.19
N GLY A 110 -18.14 4.46 18.83
CA GLY A 110 -17.08 4.86 19.77
C GLY A 110 -15.71 4.19 19.59
N PHE A 111 -15.62 3.01 18.98
CA PHE A 111 -14.31 2.34 18.77
C PHE A 111 -13.32 3.17 17.94
N TRP A 112 -13.85 3.87 16.92
CA TRP A 112 -13.07 4.78 16.06
C TRP A 112 -12.67 6.11 16.71
N LYS A 113 -13.14 6.41 17.93
CA LYS A 113 -12.68 7.60 18.68
C LYS A 113 -11.42 7.34 19.51
N SER A 114 -11.01 6.07 19.67
CA SER A 114 -9.86 5.66 20.48
C SER A 114 -8.64 5.26 19.65
N VAL A 115 -8.86 4.94 18.36
CA VAL A 115 -7.79 4.73 17.39
C VAL A 115 -7.48 6.09 16.76
N PRO A 116 -6.21 6.51 16.64
CA PRO A 116 -5.89 7.75 15.95
C PRO A 116 -6.59 7.77 14.59
N LEU A 117 -7.29 8.86 14.31
CA LEU A 117 -8.07 9.13 13.11
C LEU A 117 -7.16 9.22 11.88
N VAL A 118 -6.62 8.10 11.44
CA VAL A 118 -5.65 8.06 10.35
C VAL A 118 -6.36 8.18 8.98
N PHE A 119 -7.62 7.75 8.85
CA PHE A 119 -8.29 7.67 7.53
C PHE A 119 -9.61 8.44 7.37
N GLN A 120 -9.92 9.44 8.22
CA GLN A 120 -11.09 10.30 7.98
C GLN A 120 -10.74 11.41 6.97
N GLN A 121 -11.39 11.36 5.81
CA GLN A 121 -11.45 12.45 4.84
C GLN A 121 -12.05 13.70 5.52
N HIS A 122 -11.28 14.77 5.58
CA HIS A 122 -11.84 16.12 5.63
C HIS A 122 -11.58 16.76 4.27
N GLU A 123 -12.58 16.67 3.38
CA GLU A 123 -12.73 17.63 2.30
C GLU A 123 -13.24 18.94 2.93
N VAL A 124 -12.37 19.94 3.06
CA VAL A 124 -12.57 21.37 2.70
C VAL A 124 -11.20 21.98 2.43
#